data_AF-A0A0Q9N211-F1
#
_entry.id   AF-A0A0Q9N211-F1
#
_cell.length_a   1.000
_cell.length_b   1.000
_cell.length_c   1.000
_cell.angle_alpha   90.00
_cell.angle_beta   90.00
_cell.angle_gamma   90.00
#
_symmetry.space_group_name_H-M   'P 1'
#
loop_
_entity.id
_entity.type
_entity.pdbx_description
1 polymer ?
#
loop_
_entity_poly.entity_id
_entity_poly.type
_entity_poly.pdbx_seq_one_letter_code
_entity_poly.pdbx_strand_id
1 'polypeptide(L)'
;MAKSAKTRLGNIWANAPMVDHVLPLAGVALWFFIAQSYFPADDATRRSIYTLIATVSGLAMAATTFACSMTYQSANILMTRVKDLFAVSLKRNWVTIIRSNLMTALIPVVAMAIDGLSAHWAAGGALYAVLLLVARFLRALYWLQYTLFMQSLAAQVPEKVVVQAREDIRS
;
A
#
# COMPACT_ATOMS: atom_id res chain seq x y z
N MET A 1 -15.17 -8.68 -25.16
CA MET A 1 -14.36 -9.63 -24.36
C MET A 1 -13.25 -9.01 -23.48
N ALA A 2 -12.98 -7.70 -23.51
CA ALA A 2 -11.87 -7.09 -22.73
C ALA A 2 -12.16 -6.79 -21.23
N LYS A 3 -13.43 -6.87 -20.77
CA LYS A 3 -13.80 -6.61 -19.35
C LYS A 3 -13.38 -7.71 -18.37
N SER A 4 -13.05 -8.91 -18.84
CA SER A 4 -12.74 -10.09 -18.01
C SER A 4 -11.29 -10.12 -17.48
N ALA A 5 -10.32 -9.64 -18.26
CA ALA A 5 -8.91 -9.66 -17.86
C ALA A 5 -8.59 -8.61 -16.79
N LYS A 6 -9.10 -7.38 -16.93
CA LYS A 6 -8.92 -6.31 -15.91
C LYS A 6 -9.55 -6.66 -14.57
N THR A 7 -10.72 -7.30 -14.57
CA THR A 7 -11.38 -7.75 -13.33
C THR A 7 -10.67 -8.94 -12.69
N ARG A 8 -10.13 -9.89 -13.49
CA ARG A 8 -9.29 -10.98 -12.98
C ARG A 8 -7.96 -10.48 -12.40
N LEU A 9 -7.27 -9.59 -13.11
CA LEU A 9 -6.01 -8.99 -12.65
C LEU A 9 -6.20 -8.15 -11.38
N GLY A 10 -7.26 -7.35 -11.31
CA GLY A 10 -7.64 -6.62 -10.09
C GLY A 10 -7.95 -7.55 -8.92
N ASN A 11 -8.66 -8.67 -9.15
CA ASN A 11 -8.95 -9.67 -8.12
C ASN A 11 -7.70 -10.42 -7.65
N ILE A 12 -6.76 -10.76 -8.54
CA ILE A 12 -5.51 -11.42 -8.17
C ILE A 12 -4.62 -10.46 -7.38
N TRP A 13 -4.49 -9.21 -7.83
CA TRP A 13 -3.72 -8.18 -7.14
C TRP A 13 -4.33 -7.81 -5.78
N ALA A 14 -5.65 -7.82 -5.65
CA ALA A 14 -6.34 -7.65 -4.37
C ALA A 14 -6.21 -8.88 -3.45
N ASN A 15 -6.11 -10.11 -4.00
CA ASN A 15 -6.08 -11.33 -3.20
C ASN A 15 -4.67 -11.82 -2.84
N ALA A 16 -3.63 -11.43 -3.58
CA ALA A 16 -2.26 -11.90 -3.35
C ALA A 16 -1.34 -10.72 -3.03
N PRO A 17 -1.37 -10.20 -1.78
CA PRO A 17 -0.58 -9.04 -1.44
C PRO A 17 0.93 -9.29 -1.46
N MET A 18 1.38 -10.54 -1.57
CA MET A 18 2.79 -10.88 -1.77
C MET A 18 3.32 -10.51 -3.16
N VAL A 19 2.46 -10.35 -4.17
CA VAL A 19 2.86 -9.96 -5.54
C VAL A 19 3.62 -8.63 -5.55
N ASP A 20 3.35 -7.75 -4.58
CA ASP A 20 4.04 -6.46 -4.46
C ASP A 20 5.53 -6.57 -4.11
N HIS A 21 6.02 -7.76 -3.72
CA HIS A 21 7.45 -7.98 -3.52
C HIS A 21 8.18 -8.35 -4.81
N VAL A 22 7.47 -8.84 -5.83
CA VAL A 22 8.08 -9.28 -7.10
C VAL A 22 8.77 -8.12 -7.80
N LEU A 23 8.10 -6.96 -7.89
CA LEU A 23 8.64 -5.79 -8.59
C LEU A 23 9.85 -5.17 -7.86
N PRO A 24 9.82 -4.99 -6.52
CA PRO A 24 11.01 -4.60 -5.75
C PRO A 24 12.17 -5.58 -5.89
N LEU A 25 11.93 -6.88 -5.79
CA LEU A 25 13.00 -7.88 -5.90
C LEU A 25 13.61 -7.91 -7.30
N ALA A 26 12.79 -7.84 -8.35
CA ALA A 26 13.25 -7.76 -9.73
C ALA A 26 14.05 -6.47 -9.98
N GLY A 27 13.60 -5.33 -9.44
CA GLY A 27 14.29 -4.05 -9.56
C GLY A 27 15.66 -4.05 -8.87
N VAL A 28 15.76 -4.65 -7.67
CA VAL A 28 17.03 -4.81 -6.95
C VAL A 28 17.97 -5.76 -7.69
N ALA A 29 17.46 -6.87 -8.20
CA ALA A 29 18.26 -7.80 -9.00
C ALA A 29 18.81 -7.12 -10.26
N LEU A 30 17.97 -6.40 -11.00
CA LEU A 30 18.37 -5.63 -12.18
C LEU A 30 19.44 -4.59 -11.84
N TRP A 31 19.24 -3.86 -10.75
CA TRP A 31 20.22 -2.89 -10.26
C TRP A 31 21.54 -3.56 -9.89
N PHE A 32 21.51 -4.70 -9.21
CA PHE A 32 22.70 -5.43 -8.80
C PHE A 32 23.55 -5.88 -10.01
N PHE A 33 22.91 -6.35 -11.09
CA PHE A 33 23.63 -6.81 -12.27
C PHE A 33 24.08 -5.69 -13.22
N ILE A 34 23.35 -4.57 -13.31
CA ILE A 34 23.59 -3.54 -14.34
C ILE A 34 24.15 -2.24 -13.75
N ALA A 35 23.63 -1.82 -12.59
CA ALA A 35 23.74 -0.45 -12.14
C ALA A 35 24.38 -0.29 -10.74
N GLN A 36 24.95 -1.35 -10.18
CA GLN A 36 25.61 -1.32 -8.86
C GLN A 36 26.70 -0.24 -8.77
N SER A 37 27.38 0.05 -9.88
CA SER A 37 28.44 1.06 -9.98
C SER A 37 27.94 2.52 -9.99
N TYR A 38 26.63 2.76 -10.15
CA TYR A 38 26.05 4.10 -10.27
C TYR A 38 25.58 4.68 -8.92
N PHE A 39 25.72 3.95 -7.81
CA PHE A 39 25.31 4.44 -6.50
C PHE A 39 26.32 5.45 -5.94
N PRO A 40 25.89 6.54 -5.26
CA PRO A 40 26.81 7.58 -4.80
C PRO A 40 27.95 7.04 -3.94
N ALA A 41 29.18 7.35 -4.34
CA ALA A 41 30.39 6.95 -3.60
C ALA A 41 30.55 7.74 -2.29
N ASP A 42 29.92 8.92 -2.17
CA ASP A 42 30.01 9.77 -0.99
C ASP A 42 29.08 9.33 0.15
N ASP A 43 29.67 9.12 1.34
CA ASP A 43 29.00 8.65 2.55
C ASP A 43 27.92 9.61 3.05
N ALA A 44 28.18 10.92 3.02
CA ALA A 44 27.25 11.93 3.50
C ALA A 44 25.98 11.98 2.66
N THR A 45 26.15 11.86 1.33
CA THR A 45 25.04 11.77 0.37
C THR A 45 24.21 10.50 0.59
N ARG A 46 24.85 9.32 0.76
CA ARG A 46 24.13 8.07 1.02
C ARG A 46 23.29 8.13 2.30
N ARG A 47 23.87 8.64 3.41
CA ARG A 47 23.14 8.81 4.68
C ARG A 47 21.95 9.76 4.56
N SER A 48 22.09 10.82 3.78
CA SER A 48 20.98 11.75 3.49
C SER A 48 19.85 11.06 2.72
N ILE A 49 20.19 10.24 1.72
CA ILE A 49 19.23 9.42 0.97
C ILE A 49 18.50 8.44 1.89
N TYR A 50 19.22 7.70 2.73
CA TYR A 50 18.59 6.75 3.66
C TYR A 50 17.65 7.46 4.65
N THR A 51 18.04 8.64 5.14
CA THR A 51 17.21 9.46 6.03
C THR A 51 15.94 9.91 5.34
N LEU A 52 16.06 10.38 4.09
CA LEU A 52 14.93 10.78 3.26
C LEU A 52 13.95 9.61 3.07
N ILE A 53 14.44 8.43 2.71
CA ILE A 53 13.59 7.24 2.48
C ILE A 53 12.86 6.83 3.76
N ALA A 54 13.56 6.82 4.91
CA ALA A 54 12.95 6.51 6.20
C ALA A 54 11.84 7.52 6.56
N THR A 55 12.11 8.82 6.33
CA THR A 55 11.18 9.91 6.62
C THR A 55 9.92 9.83 5.76
N VAL A 56 10.09 9.66 4.44
CA VAL A 56 8.96 9.50 3.50
C VAL A 56 8.17 8.23 3.81
N SER A 57 8.83 7.15 4.22
CA SER A 57 8.14 5.93 4.66
C SER A 57 7.28 6.16 5.90
N GLY A 58 7.77 6.94 6.87
CA GLY A 58 6.99 7.34 8.05
C GLY A 58 5.74 8.15 7.69
N LEU A 59 5.88 9.13 6.78
CA LEU A 59 4.75 9.92 6.26
C LEU A 59 3.73 9.03 5.54
N ALA A 60 4.19 8.14 4.68
CA ALA A 60 3.34 7.20 3.97
C ALA A 60 2.62 6.22 4.91
N MET A 61 3.29 5.77 5.98
CA MET A 61 2.69 4.96 7.03
C MET A 61 1.56 5.71 7.76
N ALA A 62 1.78 6.98 8.11
CA ALA A 62 0.77 7.82 8.73
C ALA A 62 -0.46 7.99 7.81
N ALA A 63 -0.23 8.36 6.54
CA ALA A 63 -1.30 8.52 5.55
C ALA A 63 -2.07 7.21 5.30
N THR A 64 -1.36 6.08 5.23
CA THR A 64 -1.98 4.75 5.09
C THR A 64 -2.84 4.39 6.30
N THR A 65 -2.35 4.68 7.52
CA THR A 65 -3.09 4.40 8.76
C THR A 65 -4.37 5.24 8.81
N PHE A 66 -4.30 6.50 8.40
CA PHE A 66 -5.46 7.37 8.26
C PHE A 66 -6.48 6.81 7.24
N ALA A 67 -6.02 6.40 6.05
CA ALA A 67 -6.88 5.79 5.03
C ALA A 67 -7.54 4.48 5.50
N CYS A 68 -6.79 3.63 6.21
CA CYS A 68 -7.30 2.43 6.84
C CYS A 68 -8.39 2.76 7.85
N SER A 69 -8.14 3.75 8.71
CA SER A 69 -9.10 4.20 9.72
C SER A 69 -10.41 4.69 9.08
N MET A 70 -10.33 5.56 8.05
CA MET A 70 -11.52 6.01 7.32
C MET A 70 -12.31 4.85 6.70
N THR A 71 -11.62 3.85 6.16
CA THR A 71 -12.26 2.66 5.58
C THR A 71 -13.07 1.90 6.63
N TYR A 72 -12.49 1.65 7.80
CA TYR A 72 -13.17 0.88 8.86
C TYR A 72 -14.23 1.68 9.61
N GLN A 73 -14.02 2.98 9.82
CA GLN A 73 -14.96 3.89 10.50
C GLN A 73 -16.14 4.34 9.62
N SER A 74 -16.08 4.13 8.30
CA SER A 74 -17.18 4.49 7.40
C SER A 74 -18.48 3.73 7.76
N ALA A 75 -19.53 4.46 8.10
CA ALA A 75 -20.87 3.96 8.44
C ALA A 75 -21.79 3.77 7.22
N ASN A 76 -21.27 4.02 6.02
CA ASN A 76 -22.01 3.91 4.78
C ASN A 76 -22.47 2.47 4.50
N ILE A 77 -23.75 2.30 4.15
CA ILE A 77 -24.38 0.99 3.84
C ILE A 77 -23.59 0.16 2.81
N LEU A 78 -23.11 0.77 1.72
CA LEU A 78 -22.32 0.10 0.70
C LEU A 78 -20.96 -0.34 1.25
N MET A 79 -20.32 0.52 2.06
CA MET A 79 -19.05 0.16 2.70
C MET A 79 -19.22 -0.91 3.78
N THR A 80 -20.31 -0.88 4.54
CA THR A 80 -20.65 -1.94 5.50
C THR A 80 -20.80 -3.27 4.79
N ARG A 81 -21.56 -3.33 3.69
CA ARG A 81 -21.67 -4.56 2.88
C ARG A 81 -20.32 -5.02 2.32
N VAL A 82 -19.45 -4.11 1.88
CA VAL A 82 -18.10 -4.47 1.41
C VAL A 82 -17.25 -5.03 2.55
N LYS A 83 -17.30 -4.41 3.73
CA LYS A 83 -16.58 -4.89 4.92
C LYS A 83 -17.06 -6.28 5.31
N ASP A 84 -18.36 -6.57 5.23
CA ASP A 84 -18.91 -7.88 5.57
C ASP A 84 -18.51 -8.94 4.54
N LEU A 85 -18.65 -8.64 3.24
CA LEU A 85 -18.35 -9.59 2.16
C LEU A 85 -16.85 -9.88 2.00
N PHE A 86 -15.99 -8.89 2.26
CA PHE A 86 -14.55 -8.98 2.02
C PHE A 86 -13.69 -8.78 3.27
N ALA A 87 -14.25 -8.95 4.48
CA ALA A 87 -13.59 -8.69 5.76
C ALA A 87 -12.16 -9.25 5.84
N VAL A 88 -12.01 -10.54 5.47
CA VAL A 88 -10.75 -11.26 5.53
C VAL A 88 -9.72 -10.69 4.56
N SER A 89 -10.13 -10.47 3.30
CA SER A 89 -9.25 -9.91 2.26
C SER A 89 -8.86 -8.47 2.57
N LEU A 90 -9.79 -7.65 3.04
CA LEU A 90 -9.56 -6.25 3.39
C LEU A 90 -8.58 -6.16 4.58
N LYS A 91 -8.81 -6.93 5.65
CA LYS A 91 -7.91 -7.01 6.81
C LYS A 91 -6.51 -7.44 6.39
N ARG A 92 -6.40 -8.50 5.57
CA ARG A 92 -5.11 -9.01 5.09
C ARG A 92 -4.36 -7.94 4.30
N ASN A 93 -5.03 -7.22 3.40
CA ASN A 93 -4.41 -6.14 2.63
C ASN A 93 -3.89 -5.03 3.53
N TRP A 94 -4.72 -4.48 4.41
CA TRP A 94 -4.31 -3.38 5.30
C TRP A 94 -3.18 -3.78 6.24
N VAL A 95 -3.25 -4.98 6.86
CA VAL A 95 -2.16 -5.49 7.70
C VAL A 95 -0.86 -5.61 6.90
N THR A 96 -0.92 -6.08 5.66
CA THR A 96 0.28 -6.24 4.83
C THR A 96 0.86 -4.89 4.41
N ILE A 97 0.02 -3.91 4.07
CA ILE A 97 0.46 -2.54 3.72
C ILE A 97 1.12 -1.89 4.94
N ILE A 98 0.49 -1.92 6.12
CA ILE A 98 1.03 -1.31 7.34
C ILE A 98 2.36 -1.96 7.73
N ARG A 99 2.43 -3.30 7.77
CA ARG A 99 3.68 -4.01 8.07
C ARG A 99 4.78 -3.68 7.07
N SER A 100 4.44 -3.63 5.77
CA SER A 100 5.42 -3.32 4.73
C SER A 100 5.94 -1.89 4.85
N ASN A 101 5.07 -0.89 5.08
CA ASN A 101 5.50 0.51 5.26
C ASN A 101 6.37 0.69 6.51
N LEU A 102 6.10 -0.07 7.58
CA LEU A 102 7.01 -0.10 8.73
C LEU A 102 8.38 -0.66 8.32
N MET A 103 8.42 -1.75 7.56
CA MET A 103 9.69 -2.30 7.07
C MET A 103 10.41 -1.33 6.14
N THR A 104 9.73 -0.57 5.27
CA THR A 104 10.37 0.41 4.41
C THR A 104 10.95 1.60 5.16
N ALA A 105 10.47 1.87 6.38
CA ALA A 105 11.08 2.85 7.28
C ALA A 105 12.29 2.28 8.03
N LEU A 106 12.23 1.01 8.45
CA LEU A 106 13.32 0.36 9.20
C LEU A 106 14.51 -0.06 8.33
N ILE A 107 14.26 -0.52 7.10
CA ILE A 107 15.32 -1.01 6.20
C ILE A 107 16.38 0.08 5.91
N PRO A 108 16.03 1.34 5.59
CA PRO A 108 17.02 2.41 5.42
C PRO A 108 17.79 2.74 6.70
N VAL A 109 17.16 2.61 7.88
CA VAL A 109 17.85 2.81 9.17
C VAL A 109 18.89 1.71 9.39
N VAL A 110 18.54 0.45 9.10
CA VAL A 110 19.50 -0.66 9.11
C VAL A 110 20.59 -0.46 8.05
N ALA A 111 20.22 0.03 6.86
CA ALA A 111 21.16 0.35 5.78
C ALA A 111 22.22 1.37 6.23
N MET A 112 21.84 2.41 6.99
CA MET A 112 22.80 3.36 7.57
C MET A 112 23.82 2.67 8.50
N ALA A 113 23.37 1.69 9.30
CA ALA A 113 24.24 0.99 10.25
C ALA A 113 25.24 0.06 9.55
N ILE A 114 24.85 -0.53 8.41
CA ILE A 114 25.69 -1.46 7.66
C ILE A 114 26.44 -0.81 6.49
N ASP A 115 26.18 0.46 6.18
CA ASP A 115 26.82 1.17 5.05
C ASP A 115 28.35 1.15 5.15
N GLY A 116 28.89 1.25 6.36
CA GLY A 116 30.33 1.15 6.62
C GLY A 116 30.93 -0.27 6.48
N LEU A 117 30.10 -1.31 6.50
CA LEU A 117 30.51 -2.70 6.25
C LEU A 117 30.41 -3.03 4.75
N SER A 118 29.31 -2.63 4.11
CA SER A 118 29.09 -2.81 2.69
C SER A 118 28.05 -1.84 2.15
N ALA A 119 28.53 -0.81 1.47
CA ALA A 119 27.67 0.17 0.78
C ALA A 119 26.75 -0.48 -0.27
N HIS A 120 27.18 -1.58 -0.91
CA HIS A 120 26.39 -2.28 -1.93
C HIS A 120 25.13 -2.93 -1.33
N TRP A 121 25.25 -3.58 -0.16
CA TRP A 121 24.11 -4.18 0.52
C TRP A 121 23.18 -3.12 1.11
N ALA A 122 23.74 -2.03 1.66
CA ALA A 122 22.96 -0.89 2.16
C ALA A 122 22.13 -0.24 1.04
N ALA A 123 22.76 0.02 -0.11
CA ALA A 123 22.11 0.58 -1.29
C ALA A 123 21.00 -0.32 -1.84
N GLY A 124 21.26 -1.63 -1.96
CA GLY A 124 20.27 -2.61 -2.41
C GLY A 124 19.04 -2.66 -1.47
N GLY A 125 19.27 -2.63 -0.16
CA GLY A 125 18.20 -2.56 0.84
C GLY A 125 17.38 -1.26 0.73
N ALA A 126 18.05 -0.11 0.59
CA ALA A 126 17.38 1.18 0.41
C ALA A 126 16.54 1.23 -0.88
N LEU A 127 17.07 0.70 -1.98
CA LEU A 127 16.33 0.60 -3.25
C LEU A 127 15.11 -0.31 -3.12
N TYR A 128 15.27 -1.48 -2.48
CA TYR A 128 14.15 -2.37 -2.16
C TYR A 128 13.06 -1.65 -1.36
N ALA A 129 13.47 -0.90 -0.32
CA ALA A 129 12.54 -0.16 0.52
C ALA A 129 11.75 0.88 -0.27
N VAL A 130 12.39 1.63 -1.18
CA VAL A 130 11.70 2.62 -2.04
C VAL A 130 10.71 1.95 -2.98
N LEU A 131 11.13 0.89 -3.69
CA LEU A 131 10.25 0.20 -4.64
C LEU A 131 9.05 -0.43 -3.93
N LEU A 132 9.28 -1.04 -2.77
CA LEU A 132 8.21 -1.62 -1.96
C LEU A 132 7.27 -0.53 -1.44
N LEU A 133 7.82 0.61 -1.00
CA LEU A 133 7.03 1.75 -0.53
C LEU A 133 6.09 2.25 -1.62
N VAL A 134 6.60 2.46 -2.85
CA VAL A 134 5.79 2.90 -3.98
C VAL A 134 4.66 1.89 -4.28
N ALA A 135 5.00 0.60 -4.37
CA ALA A 135 4.00 -0.44 -4.66
C ALA A 135 2.88 -0.47 -3.60
N ARG A 136 3.24 -0.40 -2.31
CA ARG A 136 2.30 -0.44 -1.20
C ARG A 136 1.48 0.85 -1.08
N PHE A 137 2.10 1.99 -1.31
CA PHE A 137 1.42 3.28 -1.27
C PHE A 137 0.39 3.40 -2.40
N LEU A 138 0.71 2.96 -3.61
CA LEU A 138 -0.26 2.87 -4.71
C LEU A 138 -1.45 1.97 -4.37
N ARG A 139 -1.21 0.85 -3.67
CA ARG A 139 -2.31 0.01 -3.18
C ARG A 139 -3.14 0.69 -2.09
N ALA A 140 -2.51 1.42 -1.17
CA ALA A 140 -3.23 2.19 -0.17
C ALA A 140 -4.14 3.25 -0.83
N LEU A 141 -3.63 3.96 -1.85
CA LEU A 141 -4.39 4.93 -2.64
C LEU A 141 -5.56 4.27 -3.39
N TYR A 142 -5.36 3.08 -3.97
CA TYR A 142 -6.43 2.33 -4.62
C TYR A 142 -7.60 2.04 -3.66
N TRP A 143 -7.29 1.53 -2.45
CA TRP A 143 -8.33 1.25 -1.44
C TRP A 143 -8.97 2.53 -0.88
N LEU A 144 -8.20 3.60 -0.75
CA LEU A 144 -8.72 4.90 -0.35
C LEU A 144 -9.70 5.46 -1.40
N GLN A 145 -9.32 5.44 -2.68
CA GLN A 145 -10.18 5.89 -3.78
C GLN A 145 -11.45 5.05 -3.87
N TYR A 146 -11.34 3.73 -3.71
CA TYR A 146 -12.50 2.83 -3.65
C TYR A 146 -13.44 3.19 -2.49
N THR A 147 -12.87 3.53 -1.33
CA THR A 147 -13.64 3.97 -0.16
C THR A 147 -14.39 5.26 -0.39
N LEU A 148 -13.72 6.28 -0.93
CA LEU A 148 -14.33 7.57 -1.25
C LEU A 148 -15.41 7.45 -2.33
N PHE A 149 -15.20 6.57 -3.32
CA PHE A 149 -16.19 6.31 -4.36
C PHE A 149 -17.45 5.64 -3.80
N MET A 150 -17.31 4.65 -2.90
CA MET A 150 -18.48 4.06 -2.24
C MET A 150 -19.21 5.07 -1.34
N GLN A 151 -18.48 6.01 -0.76
CA GLN A 151 -19.06 7.15 -0.04
C GLN A 151 -19.90 8.06 -0.94
N SER A 152 -19.38 8.45 -2.11
CA SER A 152 -20.12 9.29 -3.05
C SER A 152 -21.32 8.58 -3.68
N LEU A 153 -21.23 7.28 -3.99
CA LEU A 153 -22.38 6.54 -4.52
C LEU A 153 -23.52 6.44 -3.53
N ALA A 154 -23.25 6.13 -2.26
CA ALA A 154 -24.33 6.05 -1.28
C ALA A 154 -25.00 7.40 -1.03
N ALA A 155 -24.27 8.52 -1.15
CA ALA A 155 -24.84 9.85 -1.09
C ALA A 155 -25.81 10.14 -2.25
N GLN A 156 -25.68 9.42 -3.36
CA GLN A 156 -26.57 9.51 -4.53
C GLN A 156 -27.73 8.51 -4.49
N VAL A 157 -27.69 7.49 -3.62
CA VAL A 157 -28.82 6.57 -3.42
C VAL A 157 -29.90 7.33 -2.66
N PRO A 158 -31.10 7.55 -3.24
CA PRO A 158 -32.13 8.35 -2.59
C PRO A 158 -32.56 7.68 -1.28
N GLU A 159 -32.50 8.47 -0.20
CA GLU A 159 -32.88 8.11 1.17
C GLU A 159 -34.23 7.39 1.26
N LYS A 160 -35.15 7.68 0.32
CA LYS A 160 -36.46 7.03 0.18
C LYS A 160 -36.40 5.50 0.03
N VAL A 161 -35.41 4.95 -0.67
CA VAL A 161 -35.28 3.49 -0.86
C VAL A 161 -34.83 2.80 0.44
N VAL A 162 -34.02 3.49 1.24
CA VAL A 162 -33.53 2.98 2.54
C VAL A 162 -34.63 3.01 3.60
N VAL A 163 -35.52 4.01 3.57
CA VAL A 163 -36.67 4.11 4.46
C VAL A 163 -37.74 3.06 4.11
N GLN A 164 -38.09 2.90 2.82
CA GLN A 164 -39.09 1.90 2.39
C GLN A 164 -38.68 0.46 2.75
N ALA A 165 -37.43 0.07 2.49
CA ALA A 165 -36.94 -1.26 2.85
C ALA A 165 -36.94 -1.51 4.38
N ARG A 166 -36.92 -0.45 5.21
CA ARG A 166 -36.92 -0.56 6.67
C ARG A 166 -38.33 -0.66 7.25
N GLU A 167 -39.33 -0.11 6.55
CA GLU A 167 -40.75 -0.27 6.87
C GLU A 167 -41.26 -1.64 6.44
N ASP A 168 -40.85 -2.15 5.27
CA ASP A 168 -41.24 -3.48 4.77
C ASP A 168 -40.73 -4.66 5.62
N ILE A 169 -39.70 -4.45 6.44
CA ILE A 169 -39.17 -5.46 7.38
C ILE A 169 -39.89 -5.40 8.74
N ARG A 170 -40.67 -4.33 8.99
CA ARG A 170 -41.40 -4.11 10.25
C ARG A 170 -42.91 -4.35 10.14
N SER A 171 -43.45 -4.54 8.94
CA SER A 171 -44.81 -5.03 8.67
C SER A 171 -44.87 -6.56 8.66
#